data_AF-A0A956SVK8-F1
#
_entry.id   AF-A0A956SVK8-F1
#
_cell.length_a   1.000
_cell.length_b   1.000
_cell.length_c   1.000
_cell.angle_alpha   90.00
_cell.angle_beta   90.00
_cell.angle_gamma   90.00
#
_symmetry.space_group_name_H-M   'P 1'
#
loop_
_entity.id
_entity.type
_entity.pdbx_description
1 polymer ?
#
loop_
_entity_poly.entity_id
_entity_poly.type
_entity_poly.pdbx_seq_one_letter_code
_entity_poly.pdbx_strand_id
1 'polypeptide(L)'
;MTPNLCNPMSFKAPDLEAMKPLMAAQSKLAGLFADHAGRQLSLMGQMSADLFSAGARIATASAEPGKLEAVLKEVSADLSASVKAQSEAMSAGAQSLQAGLMAALTEAAPKA
;
A
#
# COMPACT_ATOMS: atom_id res chain seq x y z
N MET A 1 -30.06 59.07 -18.07
CA MET A 1 -30.18 57.73 -17.47
C MET A 1 -29.47 56.74 -18.38
N THR A 2 -28.24 56.36 -18.05
CA THR A 2 -27.50 55.29 -18.74
C THR A 2 -27.44 54.08 -17.80
N PRO A 3 -27.87 52.88 -18.22
CA PRO A 3 -27.81 51.69 -17.38
C PRO A 3 -26.36 51.23 -17.23
N ASN A 4 -25.89 51.15 -15.98
CA ASN A 4 -24.60 50.57 -15.65
C ASN A 4 -24.74 49.04 -15.74
N LEU A 5 -24.30 48.48 -16.86
CA LEU A 5 -24.30 47.05 -17.15
C LEU A 5 -23.33 46.35 -16.20
N CYS A 6 -23.85 45.28 -15.59
CA CYS A 6 -23.19 44.19 -14.89
C CYS A 6 -21.66 44.24 -14.87
N ASN A 7 -21.07 44.38 -13.68
CA ASN A 7 -19.68 43.99 -13.45
C ASN A 7 -19.65 42.45 -13.38
N PRO A 8 -19.18 41.72 -14.39
CA PRO A 8 -19.04 40.28 -14.25
C PRO A 8 -17.89 40.08 -13.26
N MET A 9 -18.18 39.48 -12.10
CA MET A 9 -17.13 38.86 -11.30
C MET A 9 -16.38 37.93 -12.25
N SER A 10 -15.18 38.33 -12.66
CA SER A 10 -14.27 37.48 -13.42
C SER A 10 -13.82 36.38 -12.48
N PHE A 11 -14.64 35.33 -12.40
CA PHE A 11 -14.17 34.03 -11.93
C PHE A 11 -13.20 33.56 -13.01
N LYS A 12 -11.94 33.95 -12.87
CA LYS A 12 -10.87 33.51 -13.75
C LYS A 12 -10.79 32.00 -13.53
N ALA A 13 -11.32 31.23 -14.49
CA ALA A 13 -11.22 29.79 -14.47
C ALA A 13 -9.75 29.43 -14.21
N PRO A 14 -9.46 28.49 -13.30
CA PRO A 14 -8.09 28.10 -13.06
C PRO A 14 -7.46 27.70 -14.38
N ASP A 15 -6.29 28.27 -14.67
CA ASP A 15 -5.59 28.06 -15.93
C ASP A 15 -5.37 26.55 -16.10
N LEU A 16 -5.98 25.98 -17.15
CA LEU A 16 -5.96 24.55 -17.41
C LEU A 16 -4.52 24.04 -17.55
N GLU A 17 -3.62 24.89 -18.06
CA GLU A 17 -2.18 24.61 -18.19
C GLU A 17 -1.47 24.57 -16.83
N ALA A 18 -1.88 25.44 -15.89
CA ALA A 18 -1.36 25.44 -14.52
C ALA A 18 -1.86 24.24 -13.68
N MET A 19 -2.99 23.64 -14.04
CA MET A 19 -3.55 22.47 -13.37
C MET A 19 -2.96 21.12 -13.83
N LYS A 20 -2.35 21.04 -15.02
CA LYS A 20 -1.71 19.81 -15.52
C LYS A 20 -0.72 19.15 -14.55
N PRO A 21 0.26 19.87 -13.95
CA PRO A 21 1.20 19.25 -13.01
C PRO A 21 0.49 18.73 -11.74
N LEU A 22 -0.55 19.43 -11.28
CA LEU A 22 -1.34 19.00 -10.12
C LEU A 22 -2.12 17.72 -10.41
N MET A 23 -2.77 17.62 -11.58
CA MET A 23 -3.48 16.40 -11.98
C MET A 23 -2.52 15.22 -12.17
N ALA A 24 -1.35 15.46 -12.76
CA ALA A 24 -0.32 14.43 -12.91
C ALA A 24 0.18 13.92 -11.55
N ALA A 25 0.42 14.84 -10.60
CA ALA A 25 0.81 14.48 -9.24
C ALA A 25 -0.28 13.68 -8.51
N GLN A 26 -1.54 14.07 -8.64
CA GLN A 26 -2.67 13.34 -8.05
C GLN A 26 -2.79 11.93 -8.63
N SER A 27 -2.62 11.76 -9.94
CA SER A 27 -2.61 10.44 -10.59
C SER A 27 -1.45 9.58 -10.10
N LYS A 28 -0.24 10.16 -9.97
CA LYS A 28 0.94 9.46 -9.45
C LYS A 28 0.74 9.01 -8.00
N LEU A 29 0.18 9.86 -7.14
CA LEU A 29 -0.17 9.51 -5.76
C LEU A 29 -1.20 8.38 -5.71
N ALA A 30 -2.25 8.44 -6.53
CA ALA A 30 -3.24 7.37 -6.61
C ALA A 30 -2.62 6.02 -7.01
N GLY A 31 -1.68 6.02 -7.97
CA GLY A 31 -0.91 4.83 -8.34
C GLY A 31 -0.08 4.27 -7.18
N LEU A 32 0.65 5.14 -6.48
CA LEU A 32 1.46 4.73 -5.32
C LEU A 32 0.63 4.09 -4.20
N PHE A 33 -0.56 4.64 -3.91
CA PHE A 33 -1.47 4.05 -2.92
C PHE A 33 -2.07 2.74 -3.40
N ALA A 34 -2.45 2.63 -4.68
CA ALA A 34 -2.96 1.39 -5.26
C ALA A 34 -1.91 0.27 -5.20
N ASP A 35 -0.66 0.56 -5.56
CA ASP A 35 0.45 -0.40 -5.48
C ASP A 35 0.72 -0.82 -4.02
N HIS A 36 0.67 0.12 -3.07
CA HIS A 36 0.83 -0.19 -1.66
C HIS A 36 -0.29 -1.10 -1.14
N ALA A 37 -1.54 -0.78 -1.46
CA ALA A 37 -2.69 -1.60 -1.09
C ALA A 37 -2.62 -3.01 -1.71
N GLY A 38 -2.21 -3.11 -2.99
CA GLY A 38 -2.00 -4.39 -3.66
C GLY A 38 -0.94 -5.24 -2.95
N ARG A 39 0.19 -4.66 -2.56
CA ARG A 39 1.23 -5.34 -1.78
C ARG A 39 0.73 -5.80 -0.42
N GLN A 40 -0.02 -4.96 0.30
CA GLN A 40 -0.60 -5.33 1.59
C GLN A 40 -1.58 -6.51 1.46
N LEU A 41 -2.43 -6.50 0.43
CA LEU A 41 -3.35 -7.59 0.16
C LEU A 41 -2.61 -8.90 -0.15
N SER A 42 -1.54 -8.85 -0.96
CA SER A 42 -0.71 -10.02 -1.22
C SER A 42 -0.06 -10.59 0.04
N LEU A 43 0.47 -9.72 0.93
CA LEU A 43 1.07 -10.15 2.19
C LEU A 43 0.04 -10.81 3.12
N MET A 44 -1.17 -10.24 3.22
CA MET A 44 -2.27 -10.87 3.97
C MET A 44 -2.65 -12.23 3.40
N GLY A 45 -2.70 -12.35 2.07
CA GLY A 45 -2.97 -13.63 1.39
C GLY A 45 -1.92 -14.69 1.70
N GLN A 46 -0.64 -14.31 1.70
CA GLN A 46 0.47 -15.20 2.07
C GLN A 46 0.37 -15.64 3.53
N MET A 47 0.14 -14.72 4.47
CA MET A 47 -0.04 -15.06 5.88
C MET A 47 -1.20 -16.03 6.10
N SER A 48 -2.32 -15.82 5.40
CA SER A 48 -3.47 -16.72 5.49
C SER A 48 -3.15 -18.11 4.95
N ALA A 49 -2.37 -18.21 3.86
CA ALA A 49 -1.97 -19.49 3.29
C ALA A 49 -1.01 -20.25 4.23
N ASP A 50 -0.05 -19.55 4.83
CA ASP A 50 0.89 -20.13 5.79
C ASP A 50 0.18 -20.68 7.02
N LEU A 51 -0.77 -19.92 7.58
CA LEU A 51 -1.59 -20.35 8.71
C LEU A 51 -2.47 -21.56 8.37
N PHE A 52 -3.08 -21.58 7.18
CA PHE A 52 -3.88 -22.71 6.74
C PHE A 52 -3.02 -23.97 6.58
N SER A 53 -1.86 -23.85 5.94
CA SER A 53 -0.89 -24.94 5.77
C SER A 53 -0.39 -25.49 7.12
N ALA A 54 -0.05 -24.59 8.05
CA ALA A 54 0.31 -24.93 9.42
C ALA A 54 -0.80 -25.70 10.14
N GLY A 55 -2.05 -25.20 10.05
CA GLY A 55 -3.21 -25.85 10.64
C GLY A 55 -3.44 -27.26 10.08
N ALA A 56 -3.32 -27.45 8.77
CA ALA A 56 -3.45 -28.76 8.14
C ALA A 56 -2.36 -29.74 8.63
N ARG A 57 -1.10 -29.30 8.72
CA ARG A 57 0.01 -30.12 9.23
C ARG A 57 -0.21 -30.54 10.68
N ILE A 58 -0.64 -29.62 11.53
CA ILE A 58 -0.94 -29.90 12.94
C ILE A 58 -2.11 -30.88 13.06
N ALA A 59 -3.18 -30.69 12.28
CA ALA A 59 -4.33 -31.58 12.28
C ALA A 59 -3.94 -33.02 11.90
N THR A 60 -3.12 -33.18 10.85
CA THR A 60 -2.59 -34.50 10.46
C THR A 60 -1.71 -35.10 11.56
N ALA A 61 -0.80 -34.32 12.14
CA ALA A 61 0.10 -34.79 13.18
C ALA A 61 -0.60 -35.14 14.49
N SER A 62 -1.77 -34.54 14.75
CA SER A 62 -2.58 -34.83 15.95
C SER A 62 -3.14 -36.26 15.94
N ALA A 63 -3.22 -36.90 14.77
CA ALA A 63 -3.57 -38.32 14.66
C ALA A 63 -2.39 -39.26 14.98
N GLU A 64 -1.16 -38.73 15.07
CA GLU A 64 0.08 -39.47 15.33
C GLU A 64 0.89 -38.81 16.47
N PRO A 65 0.58 -39.10 17.76
CA PRO A 65 1.15 -38.39 18.90
C PRO A 65 2.69 -38.38 18.94
N GLY A 66 3.33 -39.44 18.43
CA GLY A 66 4.78 -39.54 18.35
C GLY A 66 5.45 -38.55 17.38
N LYS A 67 4.69 -37.89 16.50
CA LYS A 67 5.19 -36.90 15.53
C LYS A 67 4.72 -35.48 15.83
N LEU A 68 3.72 -35.31 16.70
CA LEU A 68 3.09 -34.02 16.98
C LEU A 68 4.09 -32.98 17.51
N GLU A 69 4.97 -33.35 18.43
CA GLU A 69 5.95 -32.41 19.00
C GLU A 69 6.94 -31.89 17.93
N ALA A 70 7.39 -32.78 17.04
CA ALA A 70 8.30 -32.40 15.95
C ALA A 70 7.61 -31.46 14.97
N VAL A 71 6.37 -31.77 14.58
CA VAL A 71 5.58 -30.93 13.66
C VAL A 71 5.27 -29.56 14.28
N LEU A 72 4.96 -29.50 15.57
CA LEU A 72 4.75 -28.22 16.25
C LEU A 72 6.00 -27.34 16.27
N LYS A 73 7.19 -27.92 16.50
CA LYS A 73 8.46 -27.18 16.44
C LYS A 73 8.75 -26.66 15.04
N GLU A 74 8.53 -27.48 14.03
CA GLU A 74 8.75 -27.10 12.62
C GLU A 74 7.78 -25.99 12.20
N VAL A 75 6.48 -26.16 12.45
CA VAL A 75 5.46 -25.15 12.15
C VAL A 75 5.74 -23.84 12.90
N SER A 76 6.19 -23.90 14.15
CA SER A 76 6.56 -22.71 14.91
C SER A 76 7.74 -21.96 14.29
N ALA A 77 8.76 -22.69 13.82
CA ALA A 77 9.91 -22.09 13.14
C ALA A 77 9.50 -21.47 11.79
N ASP A 78 8.70 -22.19 11.00
CA ASP A 78 8.21 -21.74 9.69
C ASP A 78 7.37 -20.46 9.82
N LEU A 79 6.41 -20.43 10.75
CA LEU A 79 5.58 -19.26 11.00
C LEU A 79 6.40 -18.08 11.52
N SER A 80 7.39 -18.33 12.39
CA SER A 80 8.28 -17.27 12.88
C SER A 80 9.12 -16.66 11.75
N ALA A 81 9.64 -17.50 10.85
CA ALA A 81 10.38 -17.05 9.67
C ALA A 81 9.47 -16.25 8.72
N SER A 82 8.25 -16.73 8.48
CA SER A 82 7.26 -16.03 7.64
C SER A 82 6.89 -14.66 8.21
N VAL A 83 6.56 -14.58 9.51
CA VAL A 83 6.26 -13.30 10.18
C VAL A 83 7.43 -12.32 10.03
N LYS A 84 8.67 -12.78 10.19
CA LYS A 84 9.85 -11.93 10.00
C LYS A 84 9.95 -11.42 8.57
N ALA A 85 9.85 -12.30 7.58
CA ALA A 85 9.92 -11.93 6.17
C ALA A 85 8.81 -10.94 5.78
N GLN A 86 7.59 -11.15 6.28
CA GLN A 86 6.46 -10.26 6.04
C GLN A 86 6.64 -8.90 6.73
N SER A 87 7.20 -8.87 7.94
CA SER A 87 7.54 -7.62 8.64
C SER A 87 8.56 -6.80 7.86
N GLU A 88 9.61 -7.45 7.35
CA GLU A 88 10.62 -6.82 6.51
C GLU A 88 10.00 -6.27 5.20
N ALA A 89 9.13 -7.05 4.56
CA ALA A 89 8.42 -6.63 3.35
C ALA A 89 7.47 -5.44 3.60
N MET A 90 6.73 -5.43 4.73
CA MET A 90 5.89 -4.29 5.12
C MET A 90 6.73 -3.03 5.35
N SER A 91 7.86 -3.17 6.03
CA SER A 91 8.77 -2.04 6.31
C SER A 91 9.35 -1.46 5.02
N ALA A 92 9.83 -2.31 4.12
CA ALA A 92 10.31 -1.89 2.80
C ALA A 92 9.20 -1.23 1.96
N GLY A 93 7.98 -1.78 2.01
CA GLY A 93 6.81 -1.21 1.34
C GLY A 93 6.42 0.18 1.86
N ALA A 94 6.54 0.41 3.17
CA ALA A 94 6.30 1.71 3.78
C ALA A 94 7.37 2.74 3.40
N GLN A 95 8.65 2.35 3.42
CA GLN A 95 9.76 3.20 2.98
C GLN A 95 9.63 3.58 1.50
N SER A 96 9.26 2.62 0.65
CA SER A 96 9.03 2.85 -0.78
C SER A 96 7.86 3.81 -1.01
N LEU A 97 6.74 3.66 -0.28
CA LEU A 97 5.61 4.59 -0.35
C LEU A 97 6.03 6.00 0.07
N GLN A 98 6.77 6.14 1.17
CA GLN A 98 7.29 7.42 1.64
C GLN A 98 8.18 8.10 0.60
N ALA A 99 9.13 7.36 0.02
CA ALA A 99 10.01 7.88 -1.03
C ALA A 99 9.22 8.30 -2.29
N GLY A 100 8.23 7.49 -2.70
CA GLY A 100 7.34 7.80 -3.80
C GLY A 100 6.51 9.07 -3.56
N LEU A 101 5.96 9.23 -2.35
CA LEU A 101 5.23 10.43 -1.95
C LEU A 101 6.13 11.67 -2.00
N MET A 102 7.34 11.58 -1.45
CA MET A 102 8.31 12.69 -1.46
C MET A 102 8.67 13.12 -2.89
N ALA A 103 8.90 12.15 -3.78
CA ALA A 103 9.16 12.43 -5.20
C ALA A 103 7.95 13.10 -5.87
N ALA A 104 6.73 12.56 -5.67
CA ALA A 104 5.51 13.13 -6.24
C ALA A 104 5.23 14.57 -5.75
N LEU A 105 5.49 14.85 -4.47
CA LEU A 105 5.34 16.20 -3.91
C LEU A 105 6.40 17.18 -4.44
N THR A 106 7.65 16.72 -4.61
CA THR A 106 8.74 17.56 -5.14
C THR A 106 8.49 17.94 -6.60
N GLU A 107 7.97 17.02 -7.41
CA GLU A 107 7.60 17.28 -8.81
C GLU A 107 6.38 18.20 -8.97
N ALA A 108 5.47 18.18 -7.98
CA ALA A 108 4.29 19.02 -7.95
C ALA A 108 4.54 20.44 -7.42
N ALA A 109 5.71 20.68 -6.81
CA ALA A 109 6.06 21.99 -6.26
C ALA A 109 6.17 23.02 -7.39
N PRO A 110 5.52 24.19 -7.29
CA PRO A 110 5.69 25.25 -8.27
C PRO A 110 7.17 25.67 -8.27
N LYS A 111 7.79 25.66 -9.45
CA LYS A 111 9.13 26.25 -9.61
C LYS A 111 9.02 27.74 -9.25
N ALA A 112 9.79 28.16 -8.25
CA ALA A 112 9.94 29.56 -7.87
C ALA A 112 10.53 30.39 -9.01
#